data_AF-W3RKT5-F1
#
_entry.id   AF-W3RKT5-F1
#
_cell.length_a   1.000
_cell.length_b   1.000
_cell.length_c   1.000
_cell.angle_alpha   90.00
_cell.angle_beta   90.00
_cell.angle_gamma   90.00
#
_symmetry.space_group_name_H-M   'P 1'
#
loop_
_entity.id
_entity.type
_entity.pdbx_description
1 polymer ?
#
loop_
_entity_poly.entity_id
_entity_poly.type
_entity_poly.pdbx_seq_one_letter_code
_entity_poly.pdbx_strand_id
1 'polypeptide(L)' 'MLWPIRVYRARQALHQLAAMDTRELRDIGLTPYDVQSAQALPMDADPTKLLALRARERARGAIESRYY' A
#
# COMPACT_ATOMS: atom_id res chain seq x y z
N MET A 1 8.61 -7.92 -23.69
CA MET A 1 8.24 -6.65 -23.03
C MET A 1 6.90 -6.82 -22.33
N LEU A 2 6.85 -6.77 -20.99
CA LEU A 2 5.62 -6.99 -20.20
C LEU A 2 5.14 -5.72 -19.46
N TRP A 3 5.72 -4.57 -19.79
CA TRP A 3 5.44 -3.30 -19.12
C TRP A 3 3.95 -2.94 -19.01
N PRO A 4 3.13 -2.99 -20.09
CA PRO A 4 1.73 -2.58 -19.99
C PRO A 4 0.91 -3.51 -19.07
N ILE A 5 1.20 -4.81 -19.09
CA ILE A 5 0.53 -5.79 -18.22
C ILE A 5 0.88 -5.55 -16.75
N ARG A 6 2.16 -5.25 -16.45
CA ARG A 6 2.62 -4.95 -15.10
C ARG A 6 1.95 -3.69 -14.55
N VAL A 7 1.91 -2.62 -15.35
CA VAL A 7 1.25 -1.36 -14.99
C VAL A 7 -0.24 -1.60 -14.73
N TYR A 8 -0.94 -2.29 -15.64
CA TYR A 8 -2.35 -2.58 -15.48
C TYR A 8 -2.66 -3.33 -14.17
N ARG A 9 -1.90 -4.39 -13.87
CA ARG A 9 -2.07 -5.15 -12.62
C ARG A 9 -1.81 -4.31 -11.38
N ALA A 10 -0.78 -3.46 -11.40
CA ALA A 10 -0.49 -2.56 -10.29
C ALA A 10 -1.62 -1.55 -10.04
N ARG A 11 -2.22 -1.00 -11.12
CA ARG A 11 -3.34 -0.06 -11.00
C ARG A 11 -4.63 -0.76 -10.57
N GLN A 12 -4.88 -1.98 -11.03
CA GLN A 12 -5.99 -2.80 -10.54
C GLN A 12 -5.87 -3.10 -9.05
N ALA A 13 -4.68 -3.47 -8.57
CA ALA A 13 -4.44 -3.68 -7.14
C ALA A 13 -4.66 -2.39 -6.32
N LEU A 14 -4.18 -1.25 -6.80
CA LEU A 14 -4.43 0.05 -6.14
C LEU A 14 -5.92 0.41 -6.09
N HIS A 15 -6.68 0.08 -7.12
CA HIS A 15 -8.13 0.29 -7.15
C HIS A 15 -8.84 -0.61 -6.13
N GLN A 16 -8.43 -1.88 -6.02
CA GLN A 16 -8.97 -2.81 -5.02
C GLN A 16 -8.68 -2.31 -3.59
N LEU A 17 -7.45 -1.87 -3.32
CA LEU A 17 -7.08 -1.30 -2.02
C LEU A 17 -7.87 -0.02 -1.72
N ALA A 18 -8.16 0.82 -2.71
CA ALA A 18 -8.93 2.04 -2.53
C ALA A 18 -10.42 1.79 -2.23
N ALA A 19 -10.93 0.60 -2.60
CA ALA A 19 -12.29 0.18 -2.30
C ALA A 19 -12.43 -0.48 -0.92
N MET A 20 -11.33 -0.85 -0.28
CA MET A 20 -11.33 -1.41 1.07
C MET A 20 -11.69 -0.35 2.10
N ASP A 21 -12.38 -0.75 3.16
CA ASP A 21 -12.67 0.13 4.27
C ASP A 21 -11.42 0.37 5.14
N THR A 22 -11.50 1.35 6.04
CA THR A 22 -10.38 1.73 6.92
C THR A 22 -9.95 0.59 7.85
N ARG A 23 -10.87 -0.29 8.26
CA ARG A 23 -10.57 -1.43 9.14
C ARG A 23 -9.82 -2.51 8.37
N GLU A 24 -10.27 -2.85 7.17
CA GLU A 24 -9.62 -3.79 6.26
C GLU A 24 -8.20 -3.34 5.92
N LEU A 25 -8.02 -2.06 5.58
CA LEU A 25 -6.69 -1.48 5.34
C LEU A 25 -5.80 -1.55 6.57
N ARG A 26 -6.35 -1.28 7.75
CA ARG A 26 -5.61 -1.33 9.02
C ARG A 26 -5.17 -2.75 9.37
N ASP A 27 -5.96 -3.77 9.03
CA ASP A 27 -5.63 -5.18 9.28
C ASP A 27 -4.35 -5.59 8.52
N ILE A 28 -4.15 -5.05 7.32
CA ILE A 28 -2.93 -5.25 6.53
C ILE A 28 -1.83 -4.20 6.80
N GLY A 29 -1.99 -3.38 7.85
CA GLY A 29 -1.00 -2.40 8.27
C GLY A 29 -0.92 -1.14 7.39
N LEU A 30 -1.96 -0.84 6.61
CA LEU A 30 -2.05 0.34 5.77
C LEU A 30 -3.07 1.35 6.30
N THR A 31 -3.02 2.55 5.75
CA THR A 31 -4.04 3.60 5.95
C THR A 31 -4.57 4.09 4.60
N PRO A 32 -5.77 4.69 4.57
CA PRO A 32 -6.29 5.32 3.35
C PRO A 32 -5.32 6.32 2.72
N TYR A 33 -4.55 7.03 3.55
CA TYR A 33 -3.52 7.96 3.09
C TYR A 33 -2.36 7.26 2.37
N ASP A 34 -1.91 6.10 2.84
CA ASP A 34 -0.84 5.36 2.15
C ASP A 34 -1.30 4.92 0.76
N VAL A 35 -2.54 4.44 0.63
CA VAL A 35 -3.13 4.05 -0.66
C VAL A 35 -3.25 5.26 -1.59
N GLN A 36 -3.75 6.40 -1.09
CA GLN A 36 -3.82 7.64 -1.86
C GLN A 36 -2.44 8.11 -2.32
N SER A 37 -1.43 8.06 -1.45
CA SER A 37 -0.06 8.44 -1.79
C SER A 37 0.54 7.52 -2.86
N ALA A 38 0.21 6.23 -2.84
CA ALA A 38 0.65 5.27 -3.84
C ALA A 38 -0.03 5.48 -5.21
N GLN A 39 -1.26 6.00 -5.25
CA GLN A 39 -1.94 6.38 -6.50
C GLN A 39 -1.27 7.58 -7.19
N ALA A 40 -0.68 8.50 -6.41
CA ALA A 40 0.03 9.67 -6.92
C ALA A 40 1.40 9.34 -7.54
N LEU A 41 1.87 8.08 -7.43
CA LEU A 41 3.13 7.66 -8.04
C LEU A 41 3.03 7.64 -9.58
N PRO A 42 4.16 7.92 -10.27
CA PRO A 42 4.29 7.76 -11.72
C PRO A 42 3.75 6.40 -12.21
N MET A 43 3.26 6.36 -13.45
CA MET A 43 2.57 5.18 -13.97
C MET A 43 3.44 3.92 -14.02
N ASP A 44 4.74 4.10 -14.28
CA ASP A 44 5.78 3.07 -14.34
C ASP A 44 6.43 2.76 -12.98
N ALA A 45 6.18 3.58 -11.95
CA ALA A 45 6.62 3.31 -10.60
C ALA A 45 5.83 2.14 -9.99
N ASP A 46 6.53 1.32 -9.21
CA ASP A 46 5.97 0.16 -8.53
C ASP A 46 5.40 0.56 -7.15
N PRO A 47 4.06 0.66 -7.00
CA PRO A 47 3.44 1.09 -5.75
C PRO A 47 3.58 0.04 -4.63
N THR A 48 3.82 -1.23 -4.97
CA THR A 48 3.93 -2.31 -3.98
C THR A 48 5.11 -2.09 -3.05
N LYS A 49 6.22 -1.52 -3.54
CA LYS A 49 7.40 -1.23 -2.72
C LYS A 49 7.11 -0.18 -1.65
N LEU A 50 6.44 0.91 -2.02
CA LEU A 50 6.05 1.97 -1.09
C LEU A 50 5.10 1.42 -0.01
N LEU A 51 4.04 0.71 -0.43
CA LEU A 51 3.05 0.16 0.49
C LEU A 51 3.65 -0.88 1.44
N ALA A 52 4.51 -1.77 0.92
CA ALA A 52 5.19 -2.75 1.76
C ALA A 52 6.13 -2.10 2.79
N LEU A 53 6.81 -1.01 2.44
CA LEU A 53 7.61 -0.24 3.39
C LEU A 53 6.73 0.33 4.51
N ARG A 54 5.62 1.00 4.15
CA ARG A 54 4.68 1.61 5.10
C ARG A 54 4.03 0.61 6.04
N ALA A 55 3.66 -0.57 5.53
CA ALA A 55 3.13 -1.65 6.34
C ALA A 55 4.17 -2.17 7.36
N ARG A 56 5.43 -2.31 6.95
CA ARG A 56 6.52 -2.75 7.84
C ARG A 56 6.84 -1.72 8.92
N GLU A 57 6.90 -0.45 8.57
CA GLU A 57 7.12 0.64 9.54
C GLU A 57 6.06 0.63 10.63
N ARG A 58 4.78 0.47 10.26
CA ARG A 58 3.68 0.38 11.22
C ARG A 58 3.70 -0.89 12.06
N ALA A 59 4.01 -2.03 11.45
CA ALA A 59 4.17 -3.28 12.19
C ALA A 59 5.26 -3.15 13.26
N ARG A 60 6.38 -2.50 12.95
CA ARG A 60 7.45 -2.22 13.93
C ARG A 60 7.00 -1.26 15.02
N GLY A 61 6.37 -0.14 14.67
CA GLY A 61 5.85 0.82 15.67
C GLY A 61 4.79 0.20 16.60
N ALA A 62 3.96 -0.70 16.08
CA ALA A 62 2.97 -1.42 16.88
C ALA A 62 3.60 -2.45 17.84
N ILE A 63 4.74 -3.04 17.45
CA ILE A 63 5.53 -3.91 18.33
C ILE A 63 6.15 -3.06 19.43
N GLU A 64 6.84 -1.97 19.08
CA GLU A 64 7.51 -1.07 20.01
C GLU A 64 6.54 -0.47 21.05
N SER A 65 5.40 0.06 20.60
CA SER A 65 4.36 0.61 21.48
C SER A 65 3.73 -0.41 22.42
N ARG A 66 3.91 -1.72 22.20
CA ARG A 66 3.38 -2.77 23.09
C ARG A 66 4.37 -3.14 24.21
N TYR A 67 5.64 -2.75 24.07
CA TYR A 67 6.69 -3.01 25.06
C TYR A 67 6.97 -1.81 25.98
N TYR A 68 6.43 -0.64 25.66
CA TYR A 68 6.48 0.58 26.47
C TYR A 68 5.09 0.94 27.00
#